data_AF-A0A6V6Z5G3-F1
#
_entry.id   AF-A0A6V6Z5G3-F1
#
_cell.length_a   1.000
_cell.length_b   1.000
_cell.length_c   1.000
_cell.angle_alpha   90.00
_cell.angle_beta   90.00
_cell.angle_gamma   90.00
#
_symmetry.space_group_name_H-M   'P 1'
#
loop_
_entity.id
_entity.type
_entity.pdbx_description
1 polymer ?
#
loop_
_entity_poly.entity_id
_entity_poly.type
_entity_poly.pdbx_seq_one_letter_code
_entity_poly.pdbx_strand_id
1 'polypeptide(L)' 'MKHNKLIIILLAVFTVIAFSISCSSDSNSDCPTKTCGDFANQEQAQSAYDNNKSCYKNLDSDGDGIACENLKK' A
#
# COMPACT_ATOMS: atom_id res chain seq x y z
N MET A 1 -33.10 -35.73 -22.55
CA MET A 1 -31.79 -35.07 -22.81
C MET A 1 -31.82 -33.53 -22.67
N LYS A 2 -32.73 -32.93 -21.86
CA LYS A 2 -32.76 -31.47 -21.62
C LYS A 2 -32.08 -31.05 -20.30
N HIS A 3 -31.96 -31.97 -19.34
CA HIS A 3 -31.44 -31.68 -18.01
C HIS A 3 -29.90 -31.54 -18.01
N ASN A 4 -29.19 -32.24 -18.90
CA ASN A 4 -27.73 -32.12 -19.03
C ASN A 4 -27.29 -30.75 -19.58
N LYS A 5 -28.09 -30.12 -20.46
CA LYS A 5 -27.79 -28.77 -20.98
C LYS A 5 -28.04 -27.69 -19.93
N LEU A 6 -29.08 -27.86 -19.11
CA LEU A 6 -29.46 -26.92 -18.04
C LEU A 6 -28.45 -26.97 -16.87
N ILE A 7 -27.96 -28.16 -16.53
CA ILE A 7 -26.90 -28.36 -15.51
C ILE A 7 -25.56 -27.77 -15.97
N ILE A 8 -25.19 -27.92 -17.25
CA ILE A 8 -23.95 -27.34 -17.81
C ILE A 8 -24.00 -25.80 -17.82
N ILE A 9 -25.15 -25.21 -18.13
CA ILE A 9 -25.34 -23.74 -18.11
C ILE A 9 -25.25 -23.20 -16.67
N LEU A 10 -25.82 -23.91 -15.69
CA LEU A 10 -25.74 -23.55 -14.26
C LEU A 10 -24.31 -23.63 -13.71
N LEU A 11 -23.51 -24.61 -14.13
CA LEU A 11 -22.10 -24.76 -13.73
C LEU A 11 -21.19 -23.68 -14.36
N ALA A 12 -21.45 -23.26 -15.59
CA ALA A 12 -20.67 -22.22 -16.28
C ALA A 12 -20.93 -20.80 -15.74
N VAL A 13 -22.11 -20.56 -15.15
CA VAL A 13 -22.45 -19.26 -14.51
C VAL A 13 -21.82 -19.15 -13.11
N PHE A 14 -21.55 -20.28 -12.44
CA PHE A 14 -20.98 -20.31 -11.10
C PHE A 14 -19.47 -19.94 -11.07
N THR A 15 -18.75 -20.15 -12.17
CA THR A 15 -17.30 -19.84 -12.26
C THR A 15 -17.00 -18.37 -12.55
N VAL A 16 -17.99 -17.59 -13.01
CA VAL A 16 -17.80 -16.16 -13.33
C VAL A 16 -17.92 -15.25 -12.10
N ILE A 17 -18.57 -15.74 -11.03
CA ILE A 17 -18.83 -14.97 -9.81
C ILE A 17 -17.63 -14.98 -8.85
N ALA A 18 -16.66 -15.89 -9.04
CA ALA A 18 -15.50 -16.04 -8.16
C ALA A 18 -14.30 -15.13 -8.49
N PHE A 19 -14.36 -14.30 -9.55
CA PHE A 19 -13.19 -13.55 -10.04
C PHE A 19 -13.20 -12.04 -9.76
N SER A 20 -14.22 -11.50 -9.09
CA SER A 20 -14.44 -10.04 -9.09
C SER A 20 -14.19 -9.30 -7.78
N ILE A 21 -13.80 -9.97 -6.69
CA ILE A 21 -13.48 -9.25 -5.44
C ILE A 21 -12.01 -8.83 -5.48
N SER A 22 -11.75 -7.81 -6.32
CA SER A 22 -10.57 -6.95 -6.19
C SER A 22 -10.58 -6.33 -4.80
N CYS A 23 -9.39 -6.24 -4.21
CA CYS A 23 -9.12 -5.87 -2.83
C CYS A 23 -9.95 -4.67 -2.34
N SER A 24 -10.79 -4.90 -1.31
CA SER A 24 -11.31 -3.82 -0.49
C SER A 24 -10.18 -3.29 0.39
N SER A 25 -9.40 -2.34 -0.12
CA SER A 25 -8.37 -1.64 0.65
C SER A 25 -9.03 -0.50 1.41
N ASP A 26 -9.75 -0.81 2.50
CA ASP A 26 -10.05 0.17 3.53
C ASP A 26 -8.73 0.60 4.17
N SER A 27 -8.11 1.62 3.58
CA SER A 27 -6.75 2.05 3.88
C SER A 27 -6.77 3.00 5.07
N ASN A 28 -7.17 2.51 6.23
CA ASN A 28 -6.89 3.19 7.48
C ASN A 28 -5.40 2.91 7.79
N SER A 29 -4.51 3.66 7.17
CA SER A 29 -3.07 3.43 7.29
C SER A 29 -2.60 3.82 8.69
N ASP A 30 -2.11 2.86 9.47
CA ASP A 30 -1.46 3.09 10.79
C ASP A 30 -0.09 3.79 10.67
N CYS A 31 0.14 4.51 9.57
CA CYS A 31 1.39 5.17 9.31
C CYS A 31 1.52 6.44 10.16
N PRO A 32 2.65 6.61 10.88
CA PRO A 32 2.88 7.82 11.65
C PRO A 32 2.99 9.05 10.75
N THR A 33 2.40 10.18 11.17
CA THR A 33 2.37 11.43 10.39
C THR A 33 3.60 12.31 10.62
N LYS A 34 4.77 11.72 10.90
CA LYS A 34 6.00 12.47 11.17
C LYS A 34 6.45 13.21 9.92
N THR A 35 6.93 14.42 10.10
CA THR A 35 7.49 15.29 9.05
C THR A 35 8.96 15.58 9.38
N CYS A 36 9.69 16.18 8.45
CA CYS A 36 11.08 16.58 8.69
C CYS A 36 11.24 17.53 9.90
N GLY A 37 10.21 18.31 10.25
CA GLY A 37 10.22 19.17 11.44
C GLY A 37 10.18 18.43 12.78
N ASP A 38 9.85 17.13 12.77
CA ASP A 38 9.79 16.28 13.97
C ASP A 38 11.15 15.63 14.33
N PHE A 39 12.18 15.83 13.49
CA PHE A 39 13.51 15.25 13.67
C PHE A 39 14.55 16.34 13.93
N ALA A 40 15.55 16.05 14.77
CA ALA A 40 16.57 17.03 15.12
C ALA A 40 17.62 17.18 14.00
N ASN A 41 17.91 16.09 13.29
CA ASN A 41 18.88 16.03 12.21
C ASN A 41 18.50 15.00 11.14
N GLN A 42 19.25 15.03 10.04
CA GLN A 42 19.03 14.20 8.85
C GLN A 42 19.18 12.71 9.18
N GLU A 43 20.14 12.32 10.01
CA GLU A 43 20.39 10.91 10.37
C GLU A 43 19.20 10.28 11.11
N GLN A 44 18.56 11.05 12.01
CA GLN A 44 17.36 10.58 12.71
C GLN A 44 16.18 10.39 11.74
N ALA A 45 15.98 11.33 10.82
CA ALA A 45 14.94 11.22 9.80
C ALA A 45 15.19 10.04 8.84
N GLN A 46 16.45 9.86 8.41
CA GLN A 46 16.88 8.75 7.58
C GLN A 46 16.62 7.41 8.25
N SER A 47 16.96 7.28 9.54
CA SER A 47 16.68 6.07 10.29
C SER A 47 15.18 5.75 10.33
N ALA A 48 14.31 6.74 10.53
CA ALA A 48 12.86 6.53 10.51
C ALA A 48 12.39 6.08 9.11
N TYR A 49 12.85 6.75 8.05
CA TYR A 49 12.54 6.39 6.67
C TYR A 49 12.96 4.97 6.33
N ASP A 50 14.19 4.58 6.65
CA ASP A 50 14.72 3.25 6.36
C ASP A 50 14.02 2.14 7.15
N ASN A 51 13.52 2.44 8.36
CA ASN A 51 12.71 1.50 9.13
C ASN A 51 11.36 1.19 8.47
N ASN A 52 10.73 2.17 7.81
CA ASN A 52 9.47 1.96 7.08
C ASN A 52 9.26 3.01 5.97
N LYS A 53 9.80 2.72 4.79
CA LYS A 53 9.71 3.62 3.61
C LYS A 53 8.29 3.85 3.13
N SER A 54 7.38 2.88 3.33
CA SER A 54 5.99 3.03 2.91
C SER A 54 5.26 4.06 3.76
N CYS A 55 5.44 4.03 5.08
CA CYS A 55 4.81 4.96 5.99
C CYS A 55 5.48 6.34 6.04
N TYR A 56 6.80 6.38 5.84
CA TYR A 56 7.59 7.61 5.92
C TYR A 56 8.01 8.16 4.57
N LYS A 57 7.32 7.79 3.48
CA LYS A 57 7.61 8.28 2.12
C LYS A 57 7.63 9.82 2.03
N ASN A 58 6.95 10.51 2.94
CA ASN A 58 6.91 11.96 2.98
C ASN A 58 8.20 12.59 3.53
N LEU A 59 9.09 11.81 4.17
CA LEU A 59 10.39 12.27 4.61
C LEU A 59 11.39 12.39 3.44
N ASP A 60 11.17 11.66 2.35
CA ASP A 60 11.96 11.66 1.11
C ASP A 60 11.03 12.06 -0.04
N SER A 61 10.76 13.37 -0.14
CA SER A 61 9.69 13.89 -1.01
C SER A 61 10.05 13.88 -2.50
N ASP A 62 11.33 13.94 -2.84
CA ASP A 62 11.84 13.83 -4.21
C ASP A 62 12.20 12.40 -4.60
N GLY A 63 12.31 11.48 -3.64
CA GLY A 63 12.47 10.05 -3.87
C GLY A 63 13.88 9.67 -4.27
N ASP A 64 14.88 10.45 -3.87
CA ASP A 64 16.30 10.19 -4.16
C ASP A 64 16.92 9.18 -3.17
N GLY A 65 16.17 8.80 -2.13
CA GLY A 65 16.56 7.86 -1.09
C GLY A 65 17.16 8.53 0.15
N ILE A 66 17.27 9.86 0.17
CA ILE A 66 17.82 10.66 1.25
C ILE A 66 16.68 11.42 1.93
N ALA A 67 16.27 10.95 3.11
CA ALA A 67 15.20 11.60 3.86
C ALA A 67 15.68 12.92 4.47
N CYS A 68 14.86 13.97 4.31
CA CYS A 68 15.01 15.27 4.95
C CYS A 68 16.41 15.88 4.78
N GLU A 69 16.94 15.85 3.56
CA GLU A 69 18.27 16.29 3.13
C GLU A 69 18.58 17.77 3.45
N ASN A 70 17.55 18.56 3.74
CA ASN A 70 17.66 19.96 4.18
C ASN A 70 17.95 20.12 5.68
N LEU A 71 17.86 19.05 6.47
CA LEU A 71 18.22 19.07 7.89
C LEU A 71 19.75 19.09 8.06
N LYS A 72 20.17 19.52 9.25
CA LYS A 72 21.59 19.44 9.66
C LYS A 72 21.99 17.96 9.74
N LYS A 73 23.27 17.67 9.57
CA LYS A 73 23.88 16.38 9.92
C LYS A 73 24.30 16.44 11.40
#